data_AF-A0A951JZ56-F1
#
_entry.id   AF-A0A951JZ56-F1
#
_cell.length_a   1.000
_cell.length_b   1.000
_cell.length_c   1.000
_cell.angle_alpha   90.00
_cell.angle_beta   90.00
_cell.angle_gamma   90.00
#
_symmetry.space_group_name_H-M   'P 1'
#
loop_
_entity.id
_entity.type
_entity.pdbx_description
1 polymer ?
#
loop_
_entity_poly.entity_id
_entity_poly.type
_entity_poly.pdbx_seq_one_letter_code
_entity_poly.pdbx_strand_id
1 'polypeptide(L)'
;MPPLLWLGLAIAGFVAAYLVGWPAWEAYRSREERDENAERYLAWRGRADRTPRPSAREGMTGEERRRIYAGAVLAVAAALALVTFFATS
;
A
#
# COMPACT_ATOMS: atom_id res chain seq x y z
N MET A 1 4.74 10.98 30.07
CA MET A 1 5.06 9.58 29.73
C MET A 1 6.56 9.46 29.61
N PRO A 2 7.19 8.40 30.14
CA PRO A 2 8.61 8.16 29.92
C PRO A 2 8.91 8.08 28.41
N PRO A 3 9.99 8.72 27.90
CA PRO A 3 10.27 8.81 26.47
C PRO A 3 10.30 7.45 25.76
N LEU A 4 10.78 6.41 26.46
CA LEU A 4 10.80 5.03 25.93
C LEU A 4 9.41 4.50 25.52
N LEU A 5 8.32 5.00 26.10
CA LEU A 5 6.96 4.64 25.65
C LEU A 5 6.67 5.18 24.25
N TRP A 6 7.09 6.40 23.94
CA TRP A 6 6.93 7.00 22.61
C TRP A 6 7.70 6.22 21.55
N LEU A 7 8.92 5.78 21.89
CA LEU A 7 9.72 4.92 21.02
C LEU A 7 9.06 3.56 20.79
N GLY A 8 8.54 2.92 21.85
CA GLY A 8 7.82 1.66 21.74
C GLY A 8 6.56 1.76 20.86
N LEU A 9 5.77 2.84 21.02
CA LEU A 9 4.60 3.12 20.19
C LEU A 9 4.99 3.35 18.72
N ALA A 10 6.07 4.07 18.45
CA ALA A 10 6.55 4.29 17.09
C ALA A 10 6.92 2.96 16.41
N ILE A 11 7.70 2.11 17.08
CA ILE A 11 8.10 0.80 16.53
C ILE A 11 6.87 -0.07 16.27
N ALA A 12 6.00 -0.23 17.26
CA ALA A 12 4.78 -1.03 17.11
C ALA A 12 3.87 -0.48 15.99
N GLY A 13 3.75 0.84 15.90
CA GLY A 13 2.96 1.52 14.86
C GLY A 13 3.50 1.27 13.45
N PHE A 14 4.82 1.37 13.24
CA PHE A 14 5.43 1.07 11.94
C PHE A 14 5.27 -0.40 11.55
N VAL A 15 5.44 -1.33 12.50
CA VAL A 15 5.22 -2.76 12.26
C VAL A 15 3.75 -3.01 11.87
N ALA A 16 2.80 -2.44 12.61
CA ALA A 16 1.38 -2.58 12.30
C ALA A 16 1.04 -1.98 10.93
N ALA A 17 1.60 -0.81 10.59
CA ALA A 17 1.42 -0.18 9.28
C ALA A 17 1.90 -1.09 8.14
N TYR A 18 3.08 -1.70 8.30
CA TYR A 18 3.64 -2.63 7.33
C TYR A 18 2.75 -3.87 7.18
N LEU A 19 2.38 -4.53 8.29
CA LEU A 19 1.58 -5.77 8.26
C LEU A 19 0.19 -5.57 7.65
N VAL A 20 -0.40 -4.37 7.80
CA VAL A 20 -1.73 -4.07 7.24
C VAL A 20 -1.65 -3.59 5.79
N GLY A 21 -0.72 -2.69 5.48
CA GLY A 21 -0.64 -2.05 4.17
C GLY A 21 0.09 -2.89 3.11
N TRP A 22 1.19 -3.54 3.49
CA TRP A 22 2.06 -4.24 2.54
C TRP A 22 1.37 -5.38 1.79
N PRO A 23 0.64 -6.31 2.45
CA PRO A 23 0.01 -7.41 1.74
C PRO A 23 -1.06 -6.95 0.73
N ALA A 24 -1.77 -5.86 1.05
CA ALA A 24 -2.77 -5.27 0.16
C ALA A 24 -2.12 -4.60 -1.05
N TRP A 25 -0.98 -3.92 -0.85
CA TRP A 25 -0.21 -3.33 -1.95
C TRP A 25 0.36 -4.39 -2.88
N GLU A 26 0.93 -5.46 -2.32
CA GLU A 26 1.53 -6.55 -3.09
C GLU A 26 0.47 -7.30 -3.91
N ALA A 27 -0.70 -7.59 -3.33
CA ALA A 27 -1.83 -8.18 -4.05
C ALA A 27 -2.29 -7.31 -5.23
N TYR A 28 -2.43 -6.00 -5.03
CA TYR A 28 -2.76 -5.05 -6.08
C TYR A 28 -1.70 -5.05 -7.20
N ARG A 29 -0.42 -4.93 -6.84
CA ARG A 29 0.70 -4.93 -7.80
C ARG A 29 0.75 -6.21 -8.63
N SER A 30 0.55 -7.37 -7.99
CA SER A 30 0.53 -8.66 -8.69
C SER A 30 -0.58 -8.77 -9.75
N ARG A 31 -1.70 -8.06 -9.56
CA ARG A 31 -2.79 -8.00 -10.54
C ARG A 31 -2.48 -7.04 -11.66
N GLU A 32 -2.05 -5.84 -11.31
CA GLU A 32 -1.64 -4.82 -12.30
C GLU A 32 -0.57 -5.38 -13.25
N GLU A 33 0.40 -6.14 -12.73
CA GLU A 33 1.45 -6.77 -13.55
C GLU A 33 0.92 -7.88 -14.47
N ARG A 34 -0.07 -8.67 -14.01
CA ARG A 34 -0.71 -9.69 -14.85
C ARG A 34 -1.53 -9.06 -15.97
N ASP A 35 -2.29 -8.02 -15.67
CA ASP A 35 -3.08 -7.27 -16.65
C ASP A 35 -2.16 -6.64 -17.71
N GLU A 36 -1.07 -6.00 -17.27
CA GLU A 36 -0.10 -5.38 -18.17
C GLU A 36 0.60 -6.41 -19.07
N ASN A 37 0.97 -7.58 -18.51
CA ASN A 37 1.58 -8.64 -19.30
C ASN A 37 0.59 -9.25 -20.32
N ALA A 38 -0.69 -9.38 -19.95
CA ALA A 38 -1.73 -9.82 -20.86
C ALA A 38 -1.95 -8.81 -22.00
N GLU A 39 -1.99 -7.52 -21.69
CA GLU A 39 -2.04 -6.43 -22.68
C GLU A 39 -0.85 -6.52 -23.65
N ARG A 40 0.38 -6.67 -23.13
CA ARG A 40 1.60 -6.83 -23.95
C ARG A 40 1.56 -8.07 -24.84
N TYR A 41 1.10 -9.21 -24.31
CA TYR A 41 0.99 -10.44 -25.08
C TYR A 41 -0.04 -10.33 -26.22
N LEU A 42 -1.18 -9.70 -25.97
CA LEU A 42 -2.20 -9.43 -26.99
C LEU A 42 -1.68 -8.47 -28.06
N ALA A 43 -0.93 -7.44 -27.66
CA ALA A 43 -0.26 -6.52 -28.58
C ALA A 43 0.74 -7.22 -29.48
N TRP A 44 1.60 -8.10 -28.92
CA TRP A 44 2.54 -8.90 -29.70
C TRP A 44 1.84 -9.81 -30.72
N ARG A 45 0.69 -10.40 -30.37
CA ARG A 45 -0.12 -11.20 -31.32
C ARG A 45 -0.92 -10.38 -32.34
N GLY A 46 -0.75 -9.06 -32.38
CA GLY A 46 -1.52 -8.17 -33.25
C GLY A 46 -3.01 -8.11 -32.90
N ARG A 47 -3.41 -8.62 -31.73
CA ARG A 47 -4.78 -8.60 -31.20
C ARG A 47 -4.95 -7.57 -30.07
N ALA A 48 -4.06 -6.59 -29.98
CA ALA A 48 -4.24 -5.48 -29.06
C ALA A 48 -5.58 -4.81 -29.34
N ASP A 49 -6.41 -4.72 -28.31
CA ASP A 49 -7.65 -3.97 -28.38
C ASP A 49 -7.28 -2.49 -28.53
N ARG A 50 -7.58 -1.89 -29.69
CA ARG A 50 -7.18 -0.50 -30.01
C ARG A 50 -8.14 0.53 -29.42
N THR A 51 -9.27 0.07 -28.89
CA THR A 51 -10.19 0.90 -28.12
C THR A 51 -9.76 0.88 -26.66
N PRO A 52 -9.31 2.01 -26.08
CA PRO A 52 -9.03 2.09 -24.66
C PRO A 52 -10.35 1.94 -23.93
N ARG A 53 -10.64 0.74 -23.43
CA ARG A 53 -11.75 0.51 -22.52
C ARG A 53 -11.23 0.77 -21.11
N PRO A 54 -11.81 1.72 -20.36
CA PRO A 54 -11.49 1.93 -18.95
C PRO A 54 -11.73 0.67 -18.08
N SER A 55 -12.46 -0.32 -18.60
CA SER A 55 -12.99 -1.47 -17.88
C SER A 55 -12.16 -2.76 -17.97
N ALA A 56 -11.04 -2.79 -18.69
CA ALA A 56 -10.23 -4.00 -18.80
C ALA A 56 -9.31 -4.21 -17.59
N ARG A 57 -8.91 -3.14 -16.92
CA ARG A 57 -8.11 -3.20 -15.69
C ARG A 57 -9.03 -3.42 -14.50
N GLU A 58 -8.77 -4.51 -13.78
CA GLU A 58 -9.55 -4.85 -12.59
C GLU A 58 -9.39 -3.79 -11.48
N GLY A 59 -8.23 -3.13 -11.47
CA GLY A 59 -7.94 -2.00 -10.59
C GLY A 59 -7.86 -2.38 -9.12
N MET A 60 -7.70 -1.37 -8.27
CA MET A 60 -7.61 -1.57 -6.83
C MET A 60 -9.00 -1.77 -6.21
N THR A 61 -9.19 -2.86 -5.48
CA THR A 61 -10.45 -3.13 -4.79
C THR A 61 -10.67 -2.17 -3.63
N GLY A 62 -11.93 -1.98 -3.23
CA GLY A 62 -12.28 -1.13 -2.07
C GLY A 62 -11.65 -1.62 -0.76
N GLU A 63 -11.51 -2.93 -0.58
CA GLU A 63 -10.88 -3.50 0.61
C GLU A 63 -9.36 -3.26 0.65
N GLU A 64 -8.66 -3.46 -0.46
CA GLU A 64 -7.23 -3.13 -0.54
C GLU A 64 -7.01 -1.65 -0.28
N ARG A 65 -7.82 -0.79 -0.90
CA ARG A 65 -7.75 0.66 -0.68
C ARG A 65 -7.91 1.00 0.80
N ARG A 66 -8.87 0.37 1.49
CA ARG A 66 -9.07 0.54 2.94
C ARG A 66 -7.85 0.10 3.73
N ARG A 67 -7.24 -1.05 3.41
CA ARG A 67 -6.06 -1.58 4.11
C ARG A 67 -4.83 -0.70 3.89
N ILE A 68 -4.62 -0.19 2.68
CA ILE A 68 -3.52 0.75 2.40
C ILE A 68 -3.72 2.06 3.17
N TYR A 69 -4.92 2.63 3.18
CA TYR A 69 -5.17 3.84 3.97
C TYR A 69 -5.06 3.61 5.47
N ALA A 70 -5.51 2.46 5.98
CA ALA A 70 -5.31 2.10 7.38
C ALA A 70 -3.81 1.98 7.71
N GLY A 71 -3.01 1.33 6.87
CA GLY A 71 -1.56 1.28 7.00
C GLY A 71 -0.92 2.67 6.96
N ALA A 72 -1.35 3.54 6.06
CA ALA A 72 -0.85 4.93 5.98
C ALA A 72 -1.16 5.74 7.24
N VAL A 73 -2.38 5.62 7.78
CA VAL A 73 -2.76 6.29 9.04
C VAL A 73 -1.90 5.79 10.20
N LEU A 74 -1.65 4.48 10.28
CA LEU A 74 -0.77 3.90 11.29
C LEU A 74 0.67 4.40 11.15
N ALA A 75 1.19 4.51 9.93
CA ALA A 75 2.53 5.05 9.68
C ALA A 75 2.65 6.53 10.10
N VAL A 76 1.62 7.34 9.83
CA VAL A 76 1.58 8.74 10.29
C VAL A 76 1.55 8.82 11.82
N ALA A 77 0.72 8.00 12.48
CA ALA A 77 0.68 7.95 13.94
C ALA A 77 2.04 7.51 14.54
N ALA A 78 2.70 6.54 13.94
CA ALA A 78 4.03 6.08 14.33
C ALA A 78 5.09 7.18 14.16
N ALA A 79 5.04 7.93 13.05
CA ALA A 79 5.93 9.06 12.80
C ALA A 79 5.73 10.18 13.84
N LEU A 80 4.48 10.49 14.20
CA LEU A 80 4.17 11.45 15.26
C LEU A 80 4.73 10.99 16.60
N ALA A 81 4.53 9.71 16.96
CA ALA A 81 5.10 9.13 18.19
C ALA A 81 6.63 9.29 18.22
N LEU A 82 7.30 9.03 17.09
CA LEU A 82 8.76 9.20 16.96
C LEU A 82 9.19 10.67 17.12
N VAL A 83 8.45 11.61 16.53
CA VAL A 83 8.71 13.05 16.71
C VAL A 83 8.58 13.44 18.18
N THR A 84 7.53 12.99 18.88
CA THR A 84 7.37 13.24 20.32
C THR A 84 8.46 12.60 21.16
N PHE A 85 8.97 11.42 20.78
CA PHE A 85 10.12 10.81 21.46
C PHE A 85 11.32 11.75 21.43
N PHE A 86 11.71 12.24 20.25
CA PHE A 86 12.84 13.17 20.13
C PHE A 86 12.60 14.53 20.80
N ALA A 87 11.35 15.00 20.84
CA ALA A 87 11.00 16.26 21.50
C ALA A 87 10.98 16.18 23.04
N THR A 88 10.92 14.98 23.62
CA THR A 88 10.77 14.76 25.07
C THR A 88 11.90 13.96 25.71
N SER A 89 12.90 13.54 24.92
CA SER A 89 14.13 12.87 25.36
C SER A 89 15.26 13.88 25.51
#